data_AF-A0A151IME4-F1
#
_entry.id   AF-A0A151IME4-F1
#
_cell.length_a   1.000
_cell.length_b   1.000
_cell.length_c   1.000
_cell.angle_alpha   90.00
_cell.angle_beta   90.00
_cell.angle_gamma   90.00
#
_symmetry.space_group_name_H-M   'P 1'
#
loop_
_entity.id
_entity.type
_entity.pdbx_description
1 polymer ?
#
loop_
_entity_poly.entity_id
_entity_poly.type
_entity_poly.pdbx_seq_one_letter_code
_entity_poly.pdbx_strand_id
1 'polypeptide(L)'
;MSLTFTLTSKSSVLAACYFPAVDLSHGDYELGLTDFKTYYTISNVNSSNNKFYFDEDDKEITLPRLLIPAGSYEIHDLNKYLRRAILQPRSNDAREKKLHREDEEYRLIIRANNNTMKNEIKCAYRVNFTKPHNI
;
A
#
# COMPACT_ATOMS: atom_id res chain seq x y z
N MET A 1 30.88 18.56 -9.84
CA MET A 1 31.20 17.69 -8.68
C MET A 1 29.90 17.43 -7.94
N SER A 2 29.68 16.22 -7.43
CA SER A 2 28.51 15.89 -6.60
C SER A 2 28.94 15.65 -5.16
N LEU A 3 28.11 16.09 -4.21
CA LEU A 3 28.30 15.87 -2.77
C LEU A 3 27.06 15.15 -2.23
N THR A 4 27.27 14.04 -1.53
CA THR A 4 26.17 13.24 -0.97
C THR A 4 26.05 13.50 0.53
N PHE A 5 24.85 13.87 0.96
CA PHE A 5 24.51 14.07 2.37
C PHE A 5 23.69 12.88 2.87
N THR A 6 24.07 12.31 4.01
CA THR A 6 23.30 11.26 4.69
C THR A 6 22.66 11.82 5.94
N LEU A 7 21.34 11.68 6.05
CA LEU A 7 20.57 12.04 7.23
C LEU A 7 19.89 10.79 7.80
N THR A 8 20.05 10.57 9.10
CA THR A 8 19.45 9.43 9.81
C THR A 8 18.75 9.92 11.06
N SER A 9 17.47 9.61 11.21
CA SER A 9 16.71 9.86 12.44
C SER A 9 15.52 8.92 12.53
N LYS A 10 14.84 8.95 13.68
CA LYS A 10 13.52 8.31 13.89
C LYS A 10 12.36 9.30 13.79
N SER A 11 12.65 10.55 13.43
CA SER A 11 11.67 11.64 13.29
C SER A 11 11.19 11.78 11.85
N SER A 12 9.98 12.31 11.67
CA SER A 12 9.46 12.71 10.36
C SER A 12 10.16 13.93 9.77
N VAL A 13 10.92 14.67 10.60
CA VAL A 13 11.75 15.81 10.19
C VAL A 13 13.22 15.46 10.42
N LEU A 14 14.01 15.53 9.35
CA LEU A 14 15.45 15.27 9.35
C LEU A 14 16.23 16.59 9.26
N ALA A 15 17.21 16.77 10.13
CA ALA A 15 18.13 17.89 10.10
C ALA A 15 19.54 17.40 10.45
N ALA A 16 20.56 17.97 9.79
CA ALA A 16 21.96 17.68 10.05
C ALA A 16 22.79 18.96 9.89
N CYS A 17 23.83 19.10 10.71
CA CYS A 17 24.79 20.19 10.61
C CYS A 17 26.09 19.65 10.02
N TYR A 18 26.57 20.27 8.94
CA TYR A 18 27.83 19.88 8.28
C TYR A 18 28.92 20.92 8.57
N PHE A 19 30.13 20.44 8.85
CA PHE A 19 31.33 21.28 8.99
C PHE A 19 32.45 20.75 8.08
N PRO A 20 33.07 21.61 7.24
CA PRO A 20 32.75 23.02 7.04
C PRO A 20 31.36 23.23 6.41
N ALA A 21 30.83 24.45 6.53
CA ALA A 21 29.56 24.79 5.91
C ALA A 21 29.63 24.63 4.40
N VAL A 22 28.53 24.19 3.80
CA VAL A 22 28.42 24.03 2.36
C VAL A 22 28.33 25.42 1.74
N ASP A 23 29.31 25.79 0.94
CA ASP A 23 29.30 27.05 0.18
C ASP A 23 28.44 26.89 -1.08
N LEU A 24 27.40 27.71 -1.18
CA LEU A 24 26.46 27.74 -2.30
C LEU A 24 26.52 29.06 -3.08
N SER A 25 27.55 29.88 -2.85
CA SER A 25 27.66 31.23 -3.41
C SER A 25 28.00 31.30 -4.90
N HIS A 26 28.44 30.19 -5.51
CA HIS A 26 29.12 30.22 -6.81
C HIS A 26 28.40 29.49 -7.97
N GLY A 27 27.09 29.25 -7.91
CA GLY A 27 26.39 28.75 -9.10
C GLY A 27 24.99 28.19 -8.87
N ASP A 28 24.48 27.57 -9.93
CA ASP A 28 23.20 26.87 -9.94
C ASP A 28 23.42 25.43 -9.45
N TYR A 29 23.06 25.16 -8.18
CA TYR A 29 23.14 23.83 -7.58
C TYR A 29 21.77 23.15 -7.61
N GLU A 30 21.75 21.85 -7.92
CA GLU A 30 20.56 21.02 -7.86
C GLU A 30 20.66 20.07 -6.66
N LEU A 31 19.55 19.90 -5.94
CA LEU A 31 19.42 18.91 -4.87
C LEU A 31 18.53 17.76 -5.35
N GLY A 32 19.10 16.57 -5.39
CA GLY A 32 18.38 15.33 -5.69
C GLY A 32 18.38 14.38 -4.49
N LEU A 33 17.24 13.77 -4.21
CA LEU A 33 17.14 12.65 -3.27
C LEU A 33 17.66 11.40 -3.96
N THR A 34 18.75 10.83 -3.46
CA THR A 34 19.40 9.65 -4.06
C THR A 34 18.93 8.33 -3.46
N ASP A 35 18.63 8.29 -2.17
CA ASP A 35 18.17 7.09 -1.45
C ASP A 35 17.26 7.51 -0.28
N PHE A 36 16.20 6.74 -0.03
CA PHE A 36 15.26 6.96 1.06
C PHE A 36 14.85 5.64 1.70
N LYS A 37 15.37 5.40 2.91
CA LYS A 37 15.14 4.17 3.68
C LYS A 37 14.34 4.48 4.93
N THR A 38 13.11 3.98 4.98
CA THR A 38 12.20 4.24 6.10
C THR A 38 12.13 3.10 7.10
N TYR A 39 12.71 1.92 6.83
CA TYR A 39 12.67 0.74 7.73
C TYR A 39 11.27 0.50 8.33
N TYR A 40 10.21 0.61 7.52
CA TYR A 40 8.81 0.43 7.93
C TYR A 40 8.28 1.45 8.95
N THR A 41 8.98 2.55 9.20
CA THR A 41 8.55 3.61 10.15
C THR A 41 7.41 4.49 9.61
N ILE A 42 7.22 4.54 8.29
CA ILE A 42 6.12 5.27 7.65
C ILE A 42 5.04 4.28 7.24
N SER A 43 3.96 4.21 8.02
CA SER A 43 2.82 3.33 7.75
C SER A 43 2.07 3.78 6.50
N ASN A 44 2.00 2.89 5.50
CA ASN A 44 1.19 3.10 4.30
C ASN A 44 -0.30 2.79 4.51
N VAL A 45 -0.63 2.07 5.58
CA VAL A 45 -2.01 1.83 6.05
C VAL A 45 -2.19 2.43 7.43
N ASN A 46 -3.20 3.27 7.61
CA ASN A 46 -3.55 3.90 8.87
C ASN A 46 -5.08 4.06 9.00
N SER A 47 -5.57 4.69 10.07
CA SER A 47 -7.01 4.84 10.33
C SER A 47 -7.78 5.58 9.22
N SER A 48 -7.09 6.38 8.39
CA SER A 48 -7.67 7.11 7.27
C SER A 48 -7.84 6.29 5.99
N ASN A 49 -7.18 5.14 5.84
CA ASN A 49 -7.16 4.37 4.58
C ASN A 49 -7.09 2.83 4.79
N ASN A 50 -7.72 2.31 5.84
CA ASN A 50 -7.61 0.90 6.22
C ASN A 50 -8.82 0.02 5.85
N LYS A 51 -9.72 0.49 4.99
CA LYS A 51 -10.94 -0.24 4.64
C LYS A 51 -10.91 -0.65 3.18
N PHE A 52 -11.30 -1.89 2.92
CA PHE A 52 -11.48 -2.41 1.57
C PHE A 52 -12.92 -2.86 1.36
N TYR A 53 -13.59 -2.30 0.35
CA TYR A 53 -15.00 -2.53 0.05
C TYR A 53 -15.16 -3.24 -1.29
N PHE A 54 -15.68 -4.47 -1.25
CA PHE A 54 -16.00 -5.29 -2.43
C PHE A 54 -17.36 -5.98 -2.22
N ASP A 55 -18.21 -6.03 -3.25
CA ASP A 55 -19.45 -6.83 -3.21
C ASP A 55 -19.97 -7.19 -4.60
N GLU A 56 -20.75 -8.27 -4.62
CA GLU A 56 -21.38 -8.90 -5.79
C GLU A 56 -22.89 -8.65 -5.88
N ASP A 57 -23.52 -7.99 -4.91
CA ASP A 57 -24.90 -7.52 -5.03
C ASP A 57 -25.12 -6.34 -4.08
N ASP A 58 -25.83 -5.31 -4.53
CA ASP A 58 -26.18 -4.06 -3.84
C ASP A 58 -27.11 -4.26 -2.61
N LYS A 59 -26.91 -5.32 -1.82
CA LYS A 59 -27.58 -5.52 -0.54
C LYS A 59 -26.75 -4.92 0.59
N GLU A 60 -26.84 -3.60 0.71
CA GLU A 60 -26.78 -2.86 1.97
C GLU A 60 -25.76 -3.39 3.01
N ILE A 61 -24.46 -3.20 2.77
CA ILE A 61 -23.43 -3.47 3.80
C ILE A 61 -22.72 -2.18 4.19
N THR A 62 -23.20 -1.59 5.28
CA THR A 62 -22.68 -0.41 6.00
C THR A 62 -21.33 -0.68 6.69
N LEU A 63 -20.79 -1.91 6.60
CA LEU A 63 -19.54 -2.32 7.23
C LEU A 63 -18.42 -2.50 6.19
N PRO A 64 -17.17 -2.06 6.49
CA PRO A 64 -16.02 -2.50 5.70
C PRO A 64 -15.93 -4.01 5.77
N ARG A 65 -15.90 -4.67 4.61
CA ARG A 65 -15.84 -6.13 4.57
C ARG A 65 -14.47 -6.63 5.03
N LEU A 66 -13.44 -5.77 4.95
CA LEU A 66 -12.13 -6.01 5.52
C LEU A 66 -11.54 -4.75 6.16
N LEU A 67 -11.00 -4.91 7.38
CA LEU A 67 -10.21 -3.91 8.09
C LEU A 67 -8.75 -4.37 8.07
N ILE A 68 -7.87 -3.57 7.47
CA ILE A 68 -6.43 -3.84 7.47
C ILE A 68 -5.83 -3.20 8.73
N PRO A 69 -5.04 -3.92 9.54
CA PRO A 69 -4.37 -3.29 10.66
C PRO A 69 -3.47 -2.14 10.19
N ALA A 70 -3.31 -1.10 11.01
CA ALA A 70 -2.40 -0.02 10.67
C ALA A 70 -0.96 -0.53 10.67
N GLY A 71 -0.18 -0.14 9.66
CA GLY A 71 1.17 -0.62 9.50
C GLY A 71 1.78 -0.29 8.14
N SER A 72 2.98 -0.82 7.94
CA SER A 72 3.75 -0.70 6.71
C SER A 72 3.76 -2.06 6.04
N TYR A 73 3.10 -2.18 4.89
CA TYR A 73 2.95 -3.44 4.18
C TYR A 73 3.56 -3.35 2.78
N GLU A 74 4.25 -4.41 2.36
CA GLU A 74 4.58 -4.57 0.96
C GLU A 74 3.32 -4.88 0.14
N ILE A 75 3.35 -4.55 -1.16
CA ILE A 75 2.26 -4.88 -2.08
C ILE A 75 1.99 -6.39 -2.08
N HIS A 76 3.04 -7.21 -1.98
CA HIS A 76 2.92 -8.66 -1.90
C HIS A 76 2.12 -9.10 -0.66
N ASP A 77 2.42 -8.53 0.50
CA ASP A 77 1.75 -8.86 1.76
C ASP A 77 0.29 -8.40 1.77
N LEU A 78 0.01 -7.19 1.25
CA LEU A 78 -1.37 -6.71 1.08
C LEU A 78 -2.16 -7.62 0.14
N ASN A 79 -1.58 -7.98 -1.00
CA ASN A 79 -2.20 -8.89 -1.96
C ASN A 79 -2.52 -10.25 -1.32
N LYS A 80 -1.57 -10.82 -0.57
CA LYS A 80 -1.74 -12.07 0.17
C LYS A 80 -2.83 -11.98 1.24
N TYR A 81 -2.87 -10.88 2.00
CA TYR A 81 -3.86 -10.63 3.04
C TYR A 81 -5.27 -10.49 2.45
N LEU A 82 -5.42 -9.65 1.43
CA LEU A 82 -6.69 -9.39 0.75
C LEU A 82 -7.24 -10.65 0.08
N ARG A 83 -6.40 -11.43 -0.61
CA ARG A 83 -6.78 -12.72 -1.19
C ARG A 83 -7.34 -13.66 -0.12
N ARG A 84 -6.64 -13.82 1.01
CA ARG A 84 -7.11 -14.68 2.10
C ARG A 84 -8.45 -14.20 2.67
N ALA A 85 -8.61 -12.90 2.84
CA ALA A 85 -9.83 -12.32 3.38
C ALA A 85 -11.05 -12.49 2.44
N ILE A 86 -10.83 -12.38 1.13
CA ILE A 86 -11.87 -12.58 0.11
C ILE A 86 -12.25 -14.06 -0.02
N LEU A 87 -11.27 -14.96 0.11
CA LEU A 87 -11.48 -16.41 -0.02
C LEU A 87 -12.06 -17.08 1.23
N GLN A 88 -12.11 -16.41 2.37
CA GLN A 88 -12.73 -16.98 3.57
C GLN A 88 -14.25 -17.11 3.36
N PRO A 89 -14.79 -18.33 3.23
CA PRO A 89 -16.21 -18.54 3.09
C PRO A 89 -16.90 -18.10 4.39
N ARG A 90 -17.94 -17.28 4.28
CA ARG A 90 -18.79 -16.95 5.44
C ARG A 90 -19.91 -17.96 5.69
N SER A 91 -19.98 -19.08 4.94
CA SER A 91 -20.95 -20.15 5.16
C SER A 91 -20.29 -21.51 5.38
N ASN A 92 -20.83 -22.27 6.34
CA ASN A 92 -20.49 -23.66 6.63
C ASN A 92 -21.08 -24.63 5.59
N ASP A 93 -21.37 -24.19 4.38
CA ASP A 93 -21.95 -25.05 3.36
C ASP A 93 -20.87 -25.89 2.70
N ALA A 94 -20.72 -27.10 3.23
CA ALA A 94 -19.73 -28.11 2.85
C ALA A 94 -19.83 -28.62 1.40
N ARG A 95 -20.47 -27.89 0.46
CA ARG A 95 -20.84 -28.39 -0.86
C ARG A 95 -20.11 -27.80 -2.06
N GLU A 96 -19.30 -26.75 -1.92
CA GLU A 96 -18.55 -26.17 -3.05
C GLU A 96 -17.03 -26.37 -2.96
N LYS A 97 -16.57 -27.52 -2.45
CA LYS A 97 -15.13 -27.86 -2.41
C LYS A 97 -14.57 -28.43 -3.73
N LYS A 98 -15.29 -28.33 -4.85
CA LYS A 98 -14.85 -28.88 -6.14
C LYS A 98 -15.27 -28.00 -7.31
N LEU A 99 -14.70 -26.81 -7.45
CA LEU A 99 -14.48 -26.26 -8.77
C LEU A 99 -13.37 -25.19 -8.75
N HIS A 100 -12.39 -25.37 -9.64
CA HIS A 100 -11.32 -24.46 -10.03
C HIS A 100 -10.32 -24.02 -8.95
N ARG A 101 -9.22 -24.77 -8.78
CA ARG A 101 -8.01 -24.27 -8.08
C ARG A 101 -7.15 -23.33 -8.94
N GLU A 102 -7.43 -23.23 -10.24
CA GLU A 102 -6.62 -22.47 -11.20
C GLU A 102 -7.15 -21.03 -11.43
N ASP A 103 -8.46 -20.78 -11.21
CA ASP A 103 -9.06 -19.43 -11.29
C ASP A 103 -8.99 -18.63 -9.95
N GLU A 104 -8.56 -19.29 -8.87
CA GLU A 104 -8.41 -18.70 -7.53
C GLU A 104 -7.24 -17.71 -7.44
N GLU A 105 -6.27 -17.82 -8.35
CA GLU A 105 -5.09 -16.95 -8.40
C GLU A 105 -5.38 -15.55 -8.95
N TYR A 106 -6.55 -15.34 -9.57
CA TYR A 106 -6.90 -14.10 -10.28
C TYR A 106 -8.02 -13.29 -9.63
N ARG A 107 -8.60 -13.73 -8.50
CA ARG A 107 -9.72 -13.00 -7.87
C ARG A 107 -9.34 -11.62 -7.35
N LEU A 108 -8.09 -11.42 -6.92
CA LEU A 108 -7.56 -10.09 -6.61
C LEU A 108 -6.04 -10.05 -6.84
N ILE A 109 -5.55 -9.06 -7.58
CA ILE A 109 -4.13 -8.79 -7.81
C ILE A 109 -3.90 -7.30 -7.60
N ILE A 110 -2.95 -6.95 -6.73
CA ILE A 110 -2.39 -5.60 -6.65
C ILE A 110 -1.00 -5.62 -7.26
N ARG A 111 -0.73 -4.70 -8.19
CA ARG A 111 0.59 -4.53 -8.80
C ARG A 111 0.99 -3.07 -8.85
N ALA A 112 2.27 -2.79 -8.65
CA ALA A 112 2.83 -1.48 -8.92
C ALA A 112 2.90 -1.24 -10.43
N ASN A 113 2.46 -0.07 -10.88
CA ASN A 113 2.79 0.45 -12.19
C ASN A 113 3.95 1.43 -12.06
N ASN A 114 5.15 0.95 -12.36
CA ASN A 114 6.39 1.70 -12.20
C ASN A 114 6.49 2.93 -13.13
N ASN A 115 5.70 2.97 -14.21
CA ASN A 115 5.69 4.11 -15.13
C ASN A 115 4.84 5.26 -14.59
N THR A 116 3.77 4.97 -13.85
CA THR A 116 2.84 5.98 -13.33
C THR A 116 2.99 6.23 -11.83
N MET A 117 3.82 5.44 -11.14
CA MET A 117 3.95 5.38 -9.67
C MET A 117 2.60 5.15 -8.96
N LYS A 118 1.66 4.48 -9.65
CA LYS A 118 0.34 4.12 -9.10
C LYS A 118 0.24 2.62 -8.89
N ASN A 119 -0.62 2.20 -7.97
CA ASN A 119 -1.01 0.80 -7.83
C ASN A 119 -2.20 0.49 -8.72
N GLU A 120 -2.19 -0.68 -9.35
CA GLU A 120 -3.30 -1.21 -10.13
C GLU A 120 -3.90 -2.41 -9.40
N ILE A 121 -5.22 -2.37 -9.22
CA ILE A 121 -5.99 -3.44 -8.60
C ILE A 121 -6.81 -4.11 -9.69
N LYS A 122 -6.57 -5.40 -9.90
CA LYS A 122 -7.46 -6.28 -10.68
C LYS A 122 -8.25 -7.12 -9.70
N CYS A 123 -9.57 -7.07 -9.76
CA CYS A 123 -10.44 -7.79 -8.84
C CYS A 123 -11.59 -8.40 -9.63
N ALA A 124 -11.96 -9.64 -9.31
CA ALA A 124 -13.14 -10.30 -9.87
C ALA A 124 -14.45 -9.67 -9.33
N TYR A 125 -14.41 -9.08 -8.15
CA TYR A 125 -15.53 -8.39 -7.52
C TYR A 125 -15.51 -6.89 -7.82
N ARG A 126 -16.70 -6.29 -7.88
CA ARG A 126 -16.84 -4.83 -8.03
C ARG A 126 -16.31 -4.15 -6.76
N VAL A 127 -15.28 -3.33 -6.92
CA VAL A 127 -14.68 -2.54 -5.83
C VAL A 127 -15.40 -1.21 -5.73
N ASN A 128 -15.78 -0.82 -4.52
CA ASN A 128 -16.46 0.45 -4.27
C ASN A 128 -15.48 1.47 -3.66
N PHE A 129 -15.03 2.42 -4.49
CA PHE A 129 -14.11 3.49 -4.08
C PHE A 129 -14.79 4.75 -3.52
N THR A 130 -16.13 4.84 -3.55
CA THR A 130 -16.84 6.05 -3.07
C THR A 130 -17.04 6.05 -1.55
N LYS A 131 -16.84 4.90 -0.90
CA LYS A 131 -16.91 4.79 0.57
C LYS A 131 -15.68 5.39 1.24
N PRO A 132 -15.84 6.05 2.40
CA PRO A 132 -14.75 6.73 3.08
C PRO A 132 -13.75 5.75 3.70
N HIS A 133 -12.51 6.19 3.86
CA HIS A 133 -11.38 5.42 4.39
C HIS A 133 -10.95 4.22 3.53
N ASN A 134 -11.15 4.31 2.22
CA ASN A 134 -10.65 3.32 1.28
C ASN A 134 -9.12 3.32 1.19
N ILE A 135 -8.55 2.19 0.79
CA ILE A 135 -7.12 2.02 0.50
C ILE A 135 -6.76 2.47 -0.91
#